data_AF-Q9TZ29-F1
#
_entry.id   AF-Q9TZ29-F1
#
_cell.length_a   1.000
_cell.length_b   1.000
_cell.length_c   1.000
_cell.angle_alpha   90.00
_cell.angle_beta   90.00
_cell.angle_gamma   90.00
#
_symmetry.space_group_name_H-M   'P 1'
#
loop_
_entity.id
_entity.type
_entity.pdbx_description
1 polymer ?
#
loop_
_entity_poly.entity_id
_entity_poly.type
_entity_poly.pdbx_seq_one_letter_code
_entity_poly.pdbx_strand_id
1 'polypeptide(L)'
;MLVLHKTPIEEIFQKLRARKVCRSLRTAVDKFGIHFGCIGLILGKDVVNICWNGIDVEEIEDVFMSQYEYIRYTEAANGSTNMIHNGHEKLIDGENFVERAGKDFKIVSKHAQKIEIFNSNDDNIVTTLNEFLKFETCILVKDVKLWNLSLDDVLTNLPRFNAKELKTIKLEWVKSIDQFKRIIHLD
;
A
#
# COMPACT_ATOMS: atom_id res chain seq x y z
N MET A 1 -18.27 7.64 -30.03
CA MET A 1 -17.78 6.31 -29.59
C MET A 1 -16.87 6.55 -28.40
N LEU A 2 -17.42 6.43 -27.18
CA LEU A 2 -16.64 6.55 -25.95
C LEU A 2 -15.81 5.27 -25.83
N VAL A 3 -14.51 5.37 -26.12
CA VAL A 3 -13.56 4.31 -25.77
C VAL A 3 -13.35 4.44 -24.27
N LEU A 4 -14.07 3.63 -23.49
CA LEU A 4 -13.79 3.46 -22.07
C LEU A 4 -12.39 2.85 -21.98
N HIS A 5 -11.39 3.69 -21.70
CA HIS A 5 -10.08 3.22 -21.30
C HIS A 5 -10.28 2.34 -20.08
N LYS A 6 -10.01 1.04 -20.22
CA LYS A 6 -9.95 0.13 -19.07
C LYS A 6 -8.94 0.71 -18.09
N THR A 7 -9.35 0.84 -16.84
CA THR A 7 -8.50 1.33 -15.77
C THR A 7 -7.33 0.35 -15.55
N PRO A 8 -6.11 0.82 -15.25
CA PRO A 8 -4.97 -0.03 -14.94
C PRO A 8 -5.32 -1.17 -13.96
N ILE A 9 -6.18 -0.92 -12.95
CA ILE A 9 -6.63 -1.94 -12.00
C ILE A 9 -7.40 -3.09 -12.64
N GLU A 10 -8.39 -2.80 -13.49
CA GLU A 10 -9.14 -3.87 -14.15
C GLU A 10 -8.23 -4.70 -15.03
N GLU A 11 -7.27 -4.06 -15.68
CA GLU A 11 -6.26 -4.76 -16.46
C GLU A 11 -5.38 -5.66 -15.59
N ILE A 12 -5.00 -5.21 -14.39
CA ILE A 12 -4.24 -6.01 -13.41
C ILE A 12 -5.07 -7.20 -12.92
N PHE A 13 -6.31 -6.98 -12.47
CA PHE A 13 -7.15 -8.09 -12.02
C PHE A 13 -7.50 -9.04 -13.16
N GLN A 14 -7.67 -8.54 -14.39
CA GLN A 14 -7.83 -9.39 -15.57
C GLN A 14 -6.56 -10.17 -15.86
N LYS A 15 -5.37 -9.57 -15.77
CA LYS A 15 -4.07 -10.26 -15.87
C LYS A 15 -3.95 -11.33 -14.78
N LEU A 16 -4.27 -11.01 -13.53
CA LEU A 16 -4.27 -11.96 -12.41
C LEU A 16 -5.28 -13.09 -12.59
N ARG A 17 -6.48 -12.82 -13.10
CA ARG A 17 -7.48 -13.84 -13.45
C ARG A 17 -7.00 -14.70 -14.63
N ALA A 18 -6.39 -14.09 -15.65
CA ALA A 18 -5.82 -14.76 -16.81
C ALA A 18 -4.73 -15.77 -16.40
N ARG A 19 -3.94 -15.50 -15.35
CA ARG A 19 -2.98 -16.47 -14.77
C ARG A 19 -3.62 -17.75 -14.26
N LYS A 20 -4.93 -17.75 -13.94
CA LYS A 20 -5.66 -18.93 -13.46
C LYS A 20 -6.26 -19.77 -14.59
N VAL A 21 -6.27 -19.29 -15.84
CA VAL A 21 -6.94 -19.98 -16.96
C VAL A 21 -6.13 -21.17 -17.48
N CYS A 22 -4.89 -20.96 -17.92
CA CYS A 22 -4.02 -22.04 -18.40
C CYS A 22 -2.53 -21.72 -18.20
N ARG A 23 -1.67 -22.74 -18.31
CA ARG A 23 -0.21 -22.59 -18.09
C ARG A 23 0.42 -21.58 -19.06
N SER A 24 0.08 -21.65 -20.35
CA SER A 24 0.62 -20.75 -21.38
C SER A 24 0.25 -19.29 -21.12
N LEU A 25 -1.00 -19.02 -20.72
CA LEU A 25 -1.45 -17.67 -20.41
C LEU A 25 -0.82 -17.14 -19.13
N ARG A 26 -0.65 -17.99 -18.10
CA ARG A 26 0.13 -17.65 -16.91
C ARG A 26 1.55 -17.26 -17.27
N THR A 27 2.25 -18.07 -18.05
CA THR A 27 3.61 -17.77 -18.51
C THR A 27 3.65 -16.47 -19.33
N ALA A 28 2.65 -16.22 -20.17
CA ALA A 28 2.57 -14.98 -20.93
C ALA A 28 2.39 -13.76 -20.02
N VAL A 29 1.42 -13.80 -19.09
CA VAL A 29 1.22 -12.71 -18.11
C VAL A 29 2.46 -12.49 -17.25
N ASP A 30 3.09 -13.57 -16.79
CA ASP A 30 4.33 -13.51 -16.01
C ASP A 30 5.47 -12.89 -16.83
N LYS A 31 5.53 -13.19 -18.14
CA LYS A 31 6.52 -12.63 -19.07
C LYS A 31 6.27 -11.16 -19.40
N PHE A 32 5.02 -10.74 -19.57
CA PHE A 32 4.68 -9.32 -19.76
C PHE A 32 4.97 -8.50 -18.50
N GLY A 33 4.94 -9.15 -17.33
CA GLY A 33 5.17 -8.51 -16.05
C GLY A 33 3.95 -7.68 -15.62
N ILE A 34 3.54 -7.85 -14.37
CA ILE A 34 2.75 -6.82 -13.69
C ILE A 34 3.78 -6.04 -12.89
N HIS A 35 4.04 -4.79 -13.28
CA HIS A 35 4.97 -3.91 -12.61
C HIS A 35 4.28 -2.60 -12.28
N PHE A 36 4.15 -2.35 -10.98
CA PHE A 36 3.77 -1.06 -10.46
C PHE A 36 5.04 -0.23 -10.30
N GLY A 37 5.06 0.95 -10.91
CA GLY A 37 6.13 1.91 -10.64
C GLY A 37 6.14 2.26 -9.15
N CYS A 38 4.97 2.55 -8.59
CA CYS A 38 4.79 2.90 -7.19
C CYS A 38 3.45 2.41 -6.65
N ILE A 39 3.45 1.93 -5.41
CA ILE A 39 2.24 1.66 -4.61
C ILE A 39 2.24 2.58 -3.40
N GLY A 40 1.18 3.35 -3.23
CA GLY A 40 0.91 4.13 -2.04
C GLY A 40 0.01 3.38 -1.07
N LEU A 41 0.31 3.51 0.22
CA LEU A 41 -0.48 3.04 1.34
C LEU A 41 -0.82 4.24 2.23
N ILE A 42 -2.09 4.56 2.35
CA ILE A 42 -2.61 5.62 3.22
C ILE A 42 -3.29 4.95 4.41
N LEU A 43 -2.76 5.17 5.60
CA LEU A 43 -3.28 4.65 6.85
C LEU A 43 -4.00 5.77 7.60
N GLY A 44 -5.27 5.53 7.91
CA GLY A 44 -6.09 6.35 8.79
C GLY A 44 -6.66 5.51 9.94
N LYS A 45 -7.36 6.16 10.88
CA LYS A 45 -7.94 5.49 12.05
C LYS A 45 -8.91 4.35 11.67
N ASP A 46 -9.85 4.65 10.79
CA ASP A 46 -10.93 3.73 10.39
C ASP A 46 -10.87 3.40 8.88
N VAL A 47 -9.73 3.67 8.25
CA VAL A 47 -9.57 3.54 6.79
C VAL A 47 -8.15 3.13 6.42
N VAL A 48 -8.04 2.21 5.47
CA VAL A 48 -6.81 1.95 4.72
C VAL A 48 -7.11 2.16 3.25
N ASN A 49 -6.35 3.04 2.58
CA ASN A 49 -6.37 3.12 1.12
C ASN A 49 -5.07 2.56 0.58
N ILE A 50 -5.16 1.70 -0.42
CA ILE A 50 -4.03 1.33 -1.26
C ILE A 50 -4.26 2.05 -2.59
N CYS A 51 -3.28 2.79 -3.11
CA CYS A 51 -3.39 3.57 -4.35
C CYS A 51 -2.19 3.36 -5.29
N TRP A 52 -2.44 3.41 -6.60
CA TRP A 52 -1.43 3.08 -7.61
C TRP A 52 -0.79 4.36 -8.13
N ASN A 53 0.46 4.24 -8.59
CA ASN A 53 1.27 5.36 -9.08
C ASN A 53 1.76 6.32 -7.99
N GLY A 54 1.69 5.90 -6.73
CA GLY A 54 2.17 6.66 -5.58
C GLY A 54 1.14 7.64 -5.04
N ILE A 55 1.60 8.44 -4.09
CA ILE A 55 0.84 9.44 -3.36
C ILE A 55 1.52 10.78 -3.67
N ASP A 56 0.83 11.66 -4.39
CA ASP A 56 1.30 13.04 -4.51
C ASP A 56 0.77 13.83 -3.32
N VAL A 57 1.64 14.04 -2.34
CA VAL A 57 1.23 14.54 -1.02
C VAL A 57 1.25 16.06 -0.94
N GLU A 58 1.78 16.72 -1.97
CA GLU A 58 1.60 18.17 -2.11
C GLU A 58 0.10 18.54 -2.26
N GLU A 59 -0.77 17.56 -2.50
CA GLU A 59 -2.20 17.76 -2.81
C GLU A 59 -3.18 16.96 -1.91
N ILE A 60 -2.76 16.38 -0.76
CA ILE A 60 -3.67 15.60 0.15
C ILE A 60 -4.54 16.50 1.02
N GLU A 61 -5.34 17.35 0.39
CA GLU A 61 -6.61 17.76 0.98
C GLU A 61 -7.71 16.84 0.43
N ASP A 62 -8.72 16.52 1.26
CA ASP A 62 -9.80 15.52 1.05
C ASP A 62 -10.49 15.54 -0.34
N VAL A 63 -10.31 16.62 -1.09
CA VAL A 63 -10.87 16.86 -2.41
C VAL A 63 -10.20 16.03 -3.53
N PHE A 64 -8.92 15.68 -3.41
CA PHE A 64 -8.14 15.10 -4.53
C PHE A 64 -8.05 13.57 -4.59
N MET A 65 -8.47 12.85 -3.55
CA MET A 65 -8.56 11.38 -3.61
C MET A 65 -9.38 10.91 -4.81
N SER A 66 -10.33 11.72 -5.30
CA SER A 66 -11.14 11.43 -6.49
C SER A 66 -10.34 11.17 -7.78
N GLN A 67 -9.10 11.68 -7.90
CA GLN A 67 -8.29 11.49 -9.11
C GLN A 67 -7.46 10.21 -9.09
N TYR A 68 -7.25 9.62 -7.92
CA TYR A 68 -6.41 8.43 -7.79
C TYR A 68 -7.26 7.17 -7.85
N GLU A 69 -6.74 6.17 -8.57
CA GLU A 69 -7.28 4.82 -8.48
C GLU A 69 -6.79 4.19 -7.16
N TYR A 70 -7.73 3.93 -6.25
CA TYR A 70 -7.45 3.29 -4.97
C TYR A 70 -8.48 2.21 -4.63
N ILE A 71 -8.05 1.27 -3.78
CA ILE A 71 -8.96 0.40 -3.04
C ILE A 71 -9.02 0.91 -1.61
N ARG A 72 -10.23 1.22 -1.15
CA ARG A 72 -10.50 1.67 0.22
C ARG A 72 -11.05 0.52 1.03
N TYR A 73 -10.49 0.31 2.21
CA TYR A 73 -10.93 -0.64 3.21
C TYR A 73 -11.35 0.11 4.46
N THR A 74 -12.54 -0.16 4.96
CA THR A 74 -13.10 0.45 6.18
C THR A 74 -13.81 -0.62 7.00
N GLU A 75 -14.02 -0.35 8.29
CA GLU A 75 -14.85 -1.22 9.14
C GLU A 75 -16.33 -0.97 8.87
N ALA A 76 -17.09 -2.04 8.61
CA ALA A 76 -18.54 -2.00 8.53
C ALA A 76 -19.17 -2.06 9.93
N ALA A 77 -20.43 -1.63 10.06
CA ALA A 77 -21.14 -1.59 11.35
C ALA A 77 -21.23 -2.94 12.08
N ASN A 78 -21.08 -4.06 11.37
CA ASN A 78 -21.07 -5.41 11.94
C ASN A 78 -19.65 -5.97 12.21
N GLY A 79 -18.61 -5.13 12.16
CA GLY A 79 -17.21 -5.52 12.30
C GLY A 79 -16.60 -6.22 11.08
N SER A 80 -17.34 -6.33 9.97
CA SER A 80 -16.83 -6.87 8.71
C SER A 80 -16.02 -5.83 7.94
N THR A 81 -15.37 -6.24 6.85
CA THR A 81 -14.65 -5.31 5.99
C THR A 81 -15.57 -4.76 4.92
N ASN A 82 -15.65 -3.44 4.82
CA ASN A 82 -16.20 -2.78 3.65
C ASN A 82 -15.07 -2.39 2.69
N MET A 83 -15.09 -2.94 1.47
CA MET A 83 -14.10 -2.68 0.42
C MET A 83 -14.75 -1.89 -0.72
N ILE A 84 -14.24 -0.70 -1.02
CA ILE A 84 -14.72 0.17 -2.10
C ILE A 84 -13.63 0.29 -3.16
N HIS A 85 -13.99 0.07 -4.42
CA HIS A 85 -13.10 0.21 -5.57
C HIS A 85 -13.87 0.67 -6.81
N ASN A 86 -13.45 1.77 -7.44
CA ASN A 86 -14.14 2.38 -8.59
C ASN A 86 -15.65 2.58 -8.37
N GLY A 87 -16.02 3.05 -7.17
CA GLY A 87 -17.41 3.24 -6.77
C GLY A 87 -18.20 1.95 -6.51
N HIS A 88 -17.59 0.78 -6.73
CA HIS A 88 -18.19 -0.50 -6.37
C HIS A 88 -17.84 -0.88 -4.94
N GLU A 89 -18.88 -1.01 -4.13
CA GLU A 89 -18.81 -1.45 -2.76
C GLU A 89 -18.96 -2.98 -2.66
N LYS A 90 -18.16 -3.61 -1.80
CA LYS A 90 -18.23 -5.02 -1.50
C LYS A 90 -18.00 -5.26 -0.01
N LEU A 91 -18.99 -5.87 0.64
CA LEU A 91 -18.86 -6.38 2.01
C LEU A 91 -18.12 -7.73 2.01
N ILE A 92 -17.18 -7.89 2.95
CA ILE A 92 -16.45 -9.14 3.18
C ILE A 92 -16.68 -9.55 4.63
N ASP A 93 -17.60 -10.49 4.83
CA ASP A 93 -18.01 -10.95 6.15
C ASP A 93 -16.88 -11.66 6.92
N GLY A 94 -16.76 -11.31 8.20
CA GLY A 94 -15.86 -12.01 9.14
C GLY A 94 -14.36 -11.72 8.97
N GLU A 95 -13.98 -10.75 8.13
CA GLU A 95 -12.60 -10.26 8.03
C GLU A 95 -12.49 -8.84 8.59
N ASN A 96 -11.45 -8.58 9.40
CA ASN A 96 -11.07 -7.22 9.81
C ASN A 96 -10.43 -6.45 8.63
N PHE A 97 -10.76 -5.17 8.49
CA PHE A 97 -10.38 -4.38 7.32
C PHE A 97 -8.87 -4.17 7.18
N VAL A 98 -8.15 -4.01 8.29
CA VAL A 98 -6.67 -3.89 8.30
C VAL A 98 -6.05 -5.19 7.84
N GLU A 99 -6.55 -6.33 8.33
CA GLU A 99 -6.03 -7.64 7.92
C GLU A 99 -6.30 -7.92 6.45
N ARG A 100 -7.50 -7.59 5.97
CA ARG A 100 -7.87 -7.74 4.57
C ARG A 100 -7.00 -6.87 3.66
N ALA A 101 -6.84 -5.61 4.01
CA ALA A 101 -6.01 -4.66 3.29
C ALA A 101 -4.53 -5.12 3.28
N GLY A 102 -4.02 -5.64 4.41
CA GLY A 102 -2.65 -6.17 4.50
C GLY A 102 -2.41 -7.38 3.60
N LYS A 103 -3.38 -8.30 3.51
CA LYS A 103 -3.32 -9.43 2.56
C LYS A 103 -3.28 -8.97 1.10
N ASP A 104 -4.08 -7.97 0.75
CA ASP A 104 -4.13 -7.45 -0.62
C ASP A 104 -2.87 -6.65 -0.95
N PHE A 105 -2.36 -5.83 -0.01
CA PHE A 105 -1.09 -5.14 -0.13
C PHE A 105 0.08 -6.09 -0.35
N LYS A 106 0.15 -7.19 0.41
CA LYS A 106 1.14 -8.26 0.22
C LYS A 106 1.17 -8.80 -1.21
N ILE A 107 0.02 -8.87 -1.88
CA ILE A 107 -0.04 -9.34 -3.26
C ILE A 107 0.52 -8.29 -4.21
N VAL A 108 0.10 -7.03 -4.06
CA VAL A 108 0.48 -5.96 -4.98
C VAL A 108 1.93 -5.47 -4.77
N SER A 109 2.43 -5.47 -3.54
CA SER A 109 3.79 -5.03 -3.18
C SER A 109 4.88 -5.89 -3.83
N LYS A 110 4.61 -7.18 -4.09
CA LYS A 110 5.50 -8.08 -4.84
C LYS A 110 5.76 -7.65 -6.28
N HIS A 111 4.95 -6.74 -6.78
CA HIS A 111 4.99 -6.22 -8.13
C HIS A 111 5.39 -4.74 -8.16
N ALA A 112 5.70 -4.14 -7.01
CA ALA A 112 6.07 -2.74 -6.89
C ALA A 112 7.58 -2.54 -6.97
N GLN A 113 8.03 -1.46 -7.61
CA GLN A 113 9.42 -1.00 -7.51
C GLN A 113 9.62 -0.05 -6.32
N LYS A 114 8.58 0.74 -6.02
CA LYS A 114 8.55 1.71 -4.94
C LYS A 114 7.31 1.53 -4.08
N ILE A 115 7.46 1.72 -2.78
CA ILE A 115 6.35 1.81 -1.82
C ILE A 115 6.38 3.17 -1.13
N GLU A 116 5.22 3.77 -0.98
CA GLU A 116 5.02 4.97 -0.18
C GLU A 116 4.00 4.67 0.90
N ILE A 117 4.32 5.04 2.13
CA ILE A 117 3.45 4.85 3.30
C ILE A 117 3.21 6.22 3.90
N PHE A 118 1.94 6.60 3.96
CA PHE A 118 1.45 7.84 4.51
C PHE A 118 0.54 7.56 5.69
N ASN A 119 0.82 8.20 6.82
CA ASN A 119 -0.02 8.18 8.00
C ASN A 119 -0.84 9.49 8.07
N SER A 120 -2.16 9.42 8.09
CA SER A 120 -3.05 10.58 8.01
C SER A 120 -3.23 11.34 9.34
N ASN A 121 -2.21 11.38 10.20
CA ASN A 121 -2.12 12.22 11.39
C ASN A 121 -2.95 11.82 12.63
N ASP A 122 -3.62 10.66 12.64
CA ASP A 122 -4.29 10.18 13.85
C ASP A 122 -3.32 9.40 14.76
N ASP A 123 -3.22 9.82 16.02
CA ASP A 123 -2.23 9.33 17.00
C ASP A 123 -2.36 7.83 17.38
N ASN A 124 -3.39 7.13 16.88
CA ASN A 124 -3.63 5.70 17.13
C ASN A 124 -3.13 4.75 16.01
N ILE A 125 -2.45 5.26 14.97
CA ILE A 125 -2.13 4.49 13.76
C ILE A 125 -0.89 3.58 13.92
N VAL A 126 -0.09 3.74 14.97
CA VAL A 126 1.09 2.90 15.26
C VAL A 126 0.74 1.41 15.23
N THR A 127 -0.42 1.06 15.79
CA THR A 127 -0.91 -0.33 15.79
C THR A 127 -1.21 -0.79 14.36
N THR A 128 -1.83 0.06 13.54
CA THR A 128 -2.22 -0.26 12.16
C THR A 128 -1.03 -0.56 11.27
N LEU A 129 0.05 0.24 11.28
CA LEU A 129 1.20 -0.03 10.38
C LEU A 129 1.89 -1.35 10.71
N ASN A 130 2.16 -1.60 12.00
CA ASN A 130 2.80 -2.83 12.45
C ASN A 130 1.93 -4.05 12.16
N GLU A 131 0.61 -3.94 12.39
CA GLU A 131 -0.34 -4.99 12.06
C GLU A 131 -0.45 -5.22 10.56
N PHE A 132 -0.39 -4.16 9.77
CA PHE A 132 -0.49 -4.23 8.32
C PHE A 132 0.76 -4.88 7.70
N LEU A 133 1.94 -4.54 8.21
CA LEU A 133 3.18 -5.11 7.71
C LEU A 133 3.48 -6.50 8.32
N LYS A 134 2.74 -6.95 9.36
CA LYS A 134 2.87 -8.30 9.94
C LYS A 134 2.68 -9.43 8.92
N PHE A 135 1.95 -9.15 7.84
CA PHE A 135 1.66 -10.13 6.79
C PHE A 135 2.84 -10.38 5.85
N GLU A 136 3.85 -9.51 5.82
CA GLU A 136 5.03 -9.69 4.98
C GLU A 136 6.29 -9.92 5.80
N THR A 137 7.02 -10.98 5.45
CA THR A 137 8.30 -11.32 6.07
C THR A 137 9.43 -10.49 5.50
N CYS A 138 9.35 -10.12 4.22
CA CYS A 138 10.37 -9.33 3.54
C CYS A 138 9.79 -8.69 2.27
N ILE A 139 9.81 -7.36 2.21
CA ILE A 139 9.33 -6.58 1.08
C ILE A 139 10.51 -6.28 0.15
N LEU A 140 10.39 -6.73 -1.11
CA LEU A 140 11.42 -6.57 -2.16
C LEU A 140 11.13 -5.31 -2.98
N VAL A 141 11.55 -4.14 -2.49
CA VAL A 141 11.42 -2.87 -3.21
C VAL A 141 12.74 -2.13 -3.25
N LYS A 142 12.91 -1.26 -4.24
CA LYS A 142 14.09 -0.41 -4.39
C LYS A 142 13.98 0.87 -3.59
N ASP A 143 12.79 1.44 -3.53
CA ASP A 143 12.55 2.74 -2.93
C ASP A 143 11.41 2.67 -1.92
N VAL A 144 11.64 3.23 -0.73
CA VAL A 144 10.61 3.40 0.31
C VAL A 144 10.51 4.87 0.67
N LYS A 145 9.28 5.41 0.66
CA LYS A 145 8.97 6.74 1.16
C LYS A 145 8.04 6.61 2.37
N LEU A 146 8.43 7.18 3.50
CA LEU A 146 7.69 7.14 4.75
C LEU A 146 7.29 8.56 5.15
N TRP A 147 6.00 8.80 5.30
CA TRP A 147 5.46 10.12 5.59
C TRP A 147 4.70 10.13 6.90
N ASN A 148 4.97 11.15 7.70
CA ASN A 148 4.24 11.45 8.93
C ASN A 148 4.20 10.27 9.92
N LEU A 149 5.29 9.50 9.96
CA LEU A 149 5.50 8.41 10.90
C LEU A 149 6.39 8.89 12.06
N SER A 150 6.23 8.31 13.24
CA SER A 150 7.19 8.54 14.32
C SER A 150 8.53 7.87 13.98
N LEU A 151 9.62 8.33 14.59
CA LEU A 151 10.91 7.65 14.39
C LEU A 151 10.84 6.19 14.84
N ASP A 152 10.20 5.89 15.97
CA ASP A 152 10.08 4.53 16.48
C ASP A 152 9.31 3.61 15.49
N ASP A 153 8.29 4.14 14.80
CA ASP A 153 7.58 3.40 13.74
C ASP A 153 8.50 3.08 12.55
N VAL A 154 9.27 4.08 12.11
CA VAL A 154 10.25 3.92 11.04
C VAL A 154 11.24 2.82 11.43
N LEU A 155 11.83 2.90 12.63
CA LEU A 155 12.82 1.95 13.11
C LEU A 155 12.24 0.53 13.25
N THR A 156 11.01 0.41 13.72
CA THR A 156 10.33 -0.88 13.89
C THR A 156 10.02 -1.55 12.54
N ASN A 157 9.71 -0.76 11.51
CA ASN A 157 9.27 -1.28 10.22
C ASN A 157 10.38 -1.40 9.16
N LEU A 158 11.48 -0.64 9.28
CA LEU A 158 12.62 -0.71 8.36
C LEU A 158 13.17 -2.13 8.16
N PRO A 159 13.32 -2.98 9.20
CA PRO A 159 13.80 -4.36 9.04
C PRO A 159 12.94 -5.26 8.14
N ARG A 160 11.70 -4.85 7.81
CA ARG A 160 10.82 -5.60 6.92
C ARG A 160 11.16 -5.41 5.44
N PHE A 161 11.99 -4.43 5.09
CA PHE A 161 12.44 -4.20 3.72
C PHE A 161 13.78 -4.90 3.48
N ASN A 162 13.94 -5.46 2.28
CA ASN A 162 15.18 -6.17 1.94
C ASN A 162 16.34 -5.18 1.75
N ALA A 163 17.30 -5.19 2.68
CA ALA A 163 18.46 -4.30 2.63
C ALA A 163 19.36 -4.46 1.40
N LYS A 164 19.35 -5.61 0.71
CA LYS A 164 20.13 -5.82 -0.53
C LYS A 164 19.47 -5.19 -1.75
N GLU A 165 18.14 -5.10 -1.76
CA GLU A 165 17.36 -4.53 -2.86
C GLU A 165 17.06 -3.04 -2.64
N LEU A 166 16.94 -2.63 -1.38
CA LEU A 166 16.59 -1.27 -0.98
C LEU A 166 17.75 -0.30 -1.26
N LYS A 167 17.49 0.69 -2.10
CA LYS A 167 18.45 1.71 -2.55
C LYS A 167 18.20 3.07 -1.92
N THR A 168 16.94 3.38 -1.62
CA THR A 168 16.58 4.70 -1.12
C THR A 168 15.48 4.59 -0.07
N ILE A 169 15.72 5.25 1.06
CA ILE A 169 14.72 5.52 2.09
C ILE A 169 14.56 7.04 2.14
N LYS A 170 13.33 7.51 1.97
CA LYS A 170 12.97 8.92 2.13
C LYS A 170 12.02 9.05 3.32
N LEU A 171 12.36 9.95 4.23
CA LEU A 171 11.55 10.25 5.40
C LEU A 171 11.04 11.69 5.28
N GLU A 172 9.73 11.87 5.29
CA GLU A 172 9.10 13.18 5.18
C GLU A 172 8.13 13.41 6.35
N TRP A 173 8.16 14.62 6.90
CA TRP A 173 7.33 15.04 8.05
C TRP A 173 7.39 14.10 9.26
N VAL A 174 8.56 13.54 9.56
CA VAL A 174 8.74 12.68 10.75
C VAL A 174 8.53 13.51 12.01
N LYS A 175 7.60 13.06 12.88
CA LYS A 175 7.34 13.72 14.16
C LYS A 175 8.60 13.60 15.05
N SER A 176 9.14 14.76 15.44
CA SER A 176 10.35 14.98 16.27
C SER A 176 11.71 14.68 15.59
N ILE A 177 12.38 15.76 15.16
CA ILE A 177 13.75 15.77 14.59
C ILE A 177 14.83 15.53 15.66
N ASP A 178 14.53 15.76 16.95
CA ASP A 178 15.53 15.69 18.02
C ASP A 178 16.11 14.29 18.26
N GLN A 179 15.50 13.25 17.69
CA GLN A 179 15.96 11.87 17.83
C GLN A 179 16.87 11.36 16.69
N PHE A 180 17.24 12.18 15.69
CA PHE A 180 18.11 11.74 14.59
C PHE A 180 19.46 11.15 15.06
N LYS A 181 19.94 11.54 16.25
CA LYS A 181 21.12 10.94 16.89
C LYS A 181 21.00 9.42 17.11
N ARG A 182 19.80 8.83 17.08
CA ARG A 182 19.60 7.37 17.19
C ARG A 182 19.82 6.63 15.86
N ILE A 183 19.59 7.28 14.71
CA ILE A 183 19.69 6.62 13.39
C ILE A 183 21.13 6.27 13.04
N ILE A 184 22.10 7.10 13.45
CA ILE A 184 23.55 6.89 13.25
C ILE A 184 24.11 5.64 13.95
N HIS A 185 23.30 4.88 14.70
CA HIS A 185 23.71 3.64 15.36
C HIS A 185 23.13 2.36 14.72
N LEU A 186 22.55 2.46 13.50
CA LEU A 186 21.94 1.32 12.80
C LEU A 186 22.86 0.69 11.72
N ASP A 187 24.11 1.15 11.62
CA ASP A 187 25.14 0.52 10.78
C ASP A 187 25.65 -0.81 11.37
#